data_AF-A0A1J3H941-F1
#
_entry.id   AF-A0A1J3H941-F1
#
_cell.length_a   1.000
_cell.length_b   1.000
_cell.length_c   1.000
_cell.angle_alpha   90.00
_cell.angle_beta   90.00
_cell.angle_gamma   90.00
#
_symmetry.space_group_name_H-M   'P 1'
#
loop_
_entity.id
_entity.type
_entity.pdbx_description
1 polymer ?
#
loop_
_entity_poly.entity_id
_entity_poly.type
_entity_poly.pdbx_seq_one_letter_code
_entity_poly.pdbx_strand_id
1 'polypeptide(L)'
;EEGFQINVDRLKTYRSKLVLFPRNATSKRVKKGDATKEERKSVSQVTGKHVLPIAIKQQKTKARKITKEERETTVTAVLRKALTDGKLW
;
A
#
# COMPACT_ATOMS: atom_id res chain seq x y z
N GLU A 1 1.73 12.17 5.23
CA GLU A 1 2.88 11.38 4.73
C GLU A 1 2.60 9.89 4.54
N GLU A 2 1.78 9.27 5.40
CA GLU A 2 1.54 7.82 5.37
C GLU A 2 1.06 7.30 4.01
N GLY A 3 0.11 7.98 3.35
CA GLY A 3 -0.40 7.57 2.04
C GLY A 3 0.61 7.71 0.88
N PHE A 4 1.48 8.72 0.92
CA PHE A 4 2.48 8.95 -0.13
C PHE A 4 3.53 7.83 -0.12
N GLN A 5 4.07 7.52 1.06
CA GLN A 5 5.07 6.47 1.23
C GLN A 5 4.55 5.09 0.77
N ILE A 6 3.30 4.76 1.11
CA ILE A 6 2.65 3.52 0.66
C ILE A 6 2.60 3.43 -0.87
N ASN A 7 2.27 4.54 -1.55
CA ASN A 7 2.20 4.57 -3.00
C ASN A 7 3.58 4.44 -3.65
N VAL A 8 4.60 5.10 -3.09
CA VAL A 8 5.99 4.97 -3.55
C VAL A 8 6.46 3.51 -3.45
N ASP A 9 6.21 2.85 -2.32
CA ASP A 9 6.62 1.45 -2.12
C ASP A 9 5.85 0.48 -3.02
N ARG A 10 4.58 0.78 -3.31
CA ARG A 10 3.78 0.03 -4.29
C ARG A 10 4.34 0.16 -5.71
N LEU A 11 4.74 1.37 -6.12
CA LEU A 11 5.36 1.60 -7.43
C LEU A 11 6.71 0.89 -7.57
N LYS A 12 7.51 0.89 -6.51
CA LYS A 12 8.78 0.12 -6.47
C LYS A 12 8.52 -1.38 -6.63
N THR A 13 7.53 -1.91 -5.91
CA THR A 13 7.13 -3.33 -6.00
C THR A 13 6.58 -3.71 -7.38
N TYR A 14 5.83 -2.80 -8.02
CA TYR A 14 5.36 -3.00 -9.39
C TYR A 14 6.53 -3.03 -10.36
N ARG A 15 7.45 -2.06 -10.26
CA ARG A 15 8.63 -1.97 -11.13
C ARG A 15 9.52 -3.21 -11.05
N SER A 16 9.68 -3.81 -9.87
CA SER A 16 10.48 -5.03 -9.71
C SER A 16 9.83 -6.28 -10.32
N LYS A 17 8.49 -6.30 -10.45
CA LYS A 17 7.74 -7.42 -11.04
C LYS A 17 7.44 -7.22 -12.53
N LEU A 18 7.61 -6.00 -13.03
CA LEU A 18 7.33 -5.66 -14.42
C LEU A 18 8.42 -6.23 -15.34
N VAL A 19 8.01 -7.07 -16.28
CA VAL A 19 8.88 -7.53 -17.37
C VAL A 19 8.56 -6.71 -18.61
N LEU A 20 9.53 -5.90 -19.06
CA LEU A 20 9.37 -5.03 -20.22
C LEU A 20 9.88 -5.71 -21.49
N PHE A 21 8.98 -5.93 -22.46
CA PHE A 21 9.36 -6.48 -23.76
C PHE A 21 10.01 -5.39 -24.63
N PRO A 22 11.11 -5.70 -25.37
CA PRO A 22 11.66 -4.80 -26.36
C PRO A 22 10.62 -4.42 -27.41
N ARG A 23 10.60 -3.16 -27.83
CA ARG A 23 9.68 -2.66 -28.88
C ARG A 23 9.82 -3.41 -30.20
N ASN A 24 11.05 -3.75 -30.59
CA ASN A 24 11.34 -4.51 -31.81
C ASN A 24 11.94 -5.88 -31.43
N ALA A 25 11.16 -6.95 -31.57
CA ALA A 25 11.58 -8.31 -31.23
C ALA A 25 12.80 -8.81 -32.04
N THR A 26 12.99 -8.28 -33.26
CA THR A 26 14.03 -8.68 -34.23
C THR A 26 15.30 -7.84 -34.13
N SER A 27 15.28 -6.71 -33.42
CA SER A 27 16.46 -5.85 -33.31
C SER A 27 17.41 -6.42 -32.26
N LYS A 28 18.70 -6.60 -32.62
CA LYS A 28 19.78 -6.98 -31.68
C LYS A 28 19.96 -6.00 -30.52
N ARG A 29 19.35 -4.81 -30.59
CA ARG A 29 19.46 -3.75 -29.58
C ARG A 29 18.34 -3.87 -28.55
N VAL A 30 18.54 -4.76 -27.58
CA VAL A 30 17.82 -4.73 -26.30
C VAL A 30 18.27 -3.47 -25.55
N LYS A 31 17.34 -2.58 -25.18
CA LYS A 31 17.68 -1.33 -24.47
C LYS A 31 17.90 -1.61 -22.99
N LYS A 32 18.56 -0.67 -22.30
CA LYS A 32 18.74 -0.74 -20.84
C LYS A 32 17.36 -0.74 -20.16
N GLY A 33 17.00 -1.85 -19.53
CA GLY A 33 15.71 -2.06 -18.85
C GLY A 33 14.73 -2.98 -19.59
N ASP A 34 15.07 -3.45 -20.79
CA ASP A 34 14.32 -4.50 -21.48
C ASP A 34 14.68 -5.88 -20.93
N ALA A 35 13.72 -6.79 -20.95
CA ALA A 35 13.87 -8.15 -20.46
C ALA A 35 14.68 -9.04 -21.40
N THR A 36 15.49 -9.93 -20.82
CA THR A 36 16.27 -10.92 -21.55
C THR A 36 15.37 -11.95 -22.25
N LYS A 37 15.92 -12.71 -23.20
CA LYS A 37 15.12 -13.72 -23.95
C LYS A 37 14.59 -14.83 -23.04
N GLU A 38 15.26 -15.11 -21.93
CA GLU A 38 14.91 -16.15 -20.96
C GLU A 38 13.75 -15.70 -20.08
N GLU A 39 13.85 -14.52 -19.46
CA GLU A 39 12.78 -13.91 -18.67
C GLU A 39 11.50 -13.75 -19.49
N ARG A 40 11.63 -13.40 -20.78
CA ARG A 40 10.50 -13.27 -21.70
C ARG A 40 9.76 -14.57 -21.96
N LYS A 41 10.44 -15.71 -21.93
CA LYS A 41 9.84 -17.03 -22.18
C LYS A 41 9.15 -17.58 -20.94
N SER A 42 9.66 -17.26 -19.75
CA SER A 42 9.09 -17.73 -18.48
C SER A 42 7.89 -16.91 -18.02
N VAL A 43 7.57 -15.79 -18.66
CA VAL A 43 6.50 -14.89 -18.23
C VAL A 43 5.13 -15.38 -18.69
N SER A 44 4.20 -15.43 -17.74
CA SER A 44 2.77 -15.67 -17.96
C SER A 44 1.95 -14.42 -17.63
N GLN A 45 0.81 -14.26 -18.30
CA GLN A 45 -0.11 -13.15 -18.01
C GLN A 45 -0.80 -13.34 -16.65
N VAL A 46 -0.94 -12.25 -15.90
CA VAL A 46 -1.82 -12.21 -14.72
C VAL A 46 -3.26 -12.10 -15.22
N THR A 47 -4.06 -13.14 -15.05
CA THR A 47 -5.47 -13.23 -15.49
C THR A 47 -6.46 -12.66 -14.47
N GLY A 48 -6.01 -12.37 -13.25
CA GLY A 48 -6.84 -11.79 -12.20
C GLY A 48 -7.25 -10.34 -12.48
N LYS A 49 -8.40 -9.92 -11.96
CA LYS A 49 -8.95 -8.55 -12.10
C LYS A 49 -8.02 -7.46 -11.54
N HIS A 50 -7.16 -7.79 -10.58
CA HIS A 50 -6.23 -6.86 -9.96
C HIS A 50 -4.80 -7.38 -10.03
N VAL A 51 -3.90 -6.60 -10.67
CA VAL A 51 -2.48 -6.97 -10.88
C VAL A 51 -1.67 -6.93 -9.57
N LEU A 52 -1.99 -5.99 -8.68
CA LEU A 52 -1.43 -5.87 -7.33
C LEU A 52 -2.56 -5.49 -6.37
N PRO A 53 -3.14 -6.46 -5.65
CA PRO A 53 -4.20 -6.22 -4.67
C PRO A 53 -3.76 -5.25 -3.57
N ILE A 54 -4.67 -4.36 -3.16
CA ILE A 54 -4.43 -3.45 -2.04
C ILE A 54 -4.75 -4.21 -0.75
N ALA A 55 -3.72 -4.50 0.04
CA ALA A 55 -3.90 -5.12 1.34
C ALA A 55 -4.41 -4.08 2.35
N ILE A 56 -5.61 -4.30 2.89
CA ILE A 56 -6.10 -3.52 4.03
C ILE A 56 -5.35 -4.03 5.27
N LYS A 57 -4.44 -3.21 5.80
CA LYS A 57 -3.74 -3.53 7.04
C LYS A 57 -4.75 -3.45 8.19
N GLN A 58 -5.12 -4.59 8.75
CA GLN A 58 -5.83 -4.63 10.02
C GLN A 58 -4.82 -4.44 11.15
N GLN A 59 -4.90 -3.32 11.86
CA GLN A 59 -4.13 -3.13 13.08
C GLN A 59 -4.76 -3.98 14.19
N LYS A 60 -4.15 -5.13 14.46
CA LYS A 60 -4.50 -5.96 15.62
C LYS A 60 -3.70 -5.48 16.82
N THR A 61 -4.35 -4.77 17.73
CA THR A 61 -3.74 -4.38 19.01
C THR A 61 -3.69 -5.59 19.94
N LYS A 62 -2.54 -5.80 20.59
CA LYS A 62 -2.41 -6.83 21.64
C LYS A 62 -3.16 -6.38 22.90
N ALA A 63 -3.67 -7.34 23.66
CA ALA A 63 -4.25 -7.06 24.98
C ALA A 63 -3.17 -6.43 25.88
N ARG A 64 -3.52 -5.30 26.50
CA ARG A 64 -2.65 -4.58 27.44
C ARG A 64 -3.42 -4.22 28.70
N LYS A 65 -2.68 -4.03 29.80
CA LYS A 65 -3.26 -3.55 31.06
C LYS A 65 -3.77 -2.13 30.86
N ILE A 66 -4.97 -1.87 31.39
CA ILE A 66 -5.59 -0.54 31.38
C ILE A 66 -4.78 0.38 32.29
N THR A 67 -4.42 1.57 31.81
CA THR A 67 -3.68 2.56 32.62
C THR A 67 -4.62 3.29 33.57
N LYS A 68 -4.06 3.90 34.64
CA LYS A 68 -4.86 4.65 35.62
C LYS A 68 -5.60 5.82 34.96
N GLU A 69 -4.92 6.52 34.05
CA GLU A 69 -5.47 7.63 33.27
C GLU A 69 -6.66 7.18 32.42
N GLU A 70 -6.53 6.08 31.66
CA GLU A 70 -7.62 5.51 30.85
C GLU A 70 -8.86 5.14 31.67
N ARG A 71 -8.65 4.72 32.93
CA ARG A 71 -9.74 4.33 33.83
C ARG A 71 -10.47 5.54 34.42
N GLU A 72 -9.76 6.61 34.70
CA GLU A 72 -10.31 7.83 35.31
C GLU A 72 -10.96 8.74 34.27
N THR A 73 -10.55 8.65 32.99
CA THR A 73 -11.13 9.44 31.92
C THR A 73 -12.57 9.05 31.59
N THR A 74 -13.50 10.00 31.70
CA THR A 74 -14.89 9.83 31.25
C THR A 74 -15.02 10.21 29.77
N VAL A 75 -14.83 9.24 28.88
CA VAL A 75 -14.80 9.44 27.41
C VAL A 75 -16.08 10.09 26.88
N THR A 76 -17.24 9.76 27.45
CA THR A 76 -18.54 10.31 27.01
C THR A 76 -18.65 11.83 27.24
N ALA A 77 -18.11 12.33 28.35
CA ALA A 77 -18.09 13.75 28.65
C ALA A 77 -17.15 14.51 27.70
N VAL A 78 -15.99 13.94 27.41
CA VAL A 78 -15.02 14.50 26.45
C VAL A 78 -15.62 14.64 25.05
N LEU A 79 -16.28 13.57 24.56
CA LEU A 79 -16.92 13.59 23.23
C LEU A 79 -18.06 14.61 23.16
N ARG A 80 -18.90 14.70 24.19
CA ARG A 80 -20.00 15.69 24.22
C ARG A 80 -19.49 17.12 24.20
N LYS A 81 -18.46 17.42 25.01
CA LYS A 81 -17.83 18.73 25.02
C LYS A 81 -17.28 19.09 23.63
N ALA A 82 -16.52 18.20 23.00
CA ALA A 82 -15.98 18.43 21.65
C ALA A 82 -17.07 18.65 20.59
N LEU A 83 -18.20 17.93 20.69
CA LEU A 83 -19.36 18.14 19.82
C LEU A 83 -20.01 19.51 20.03
N THR A 84 -20.16 19.95 21.28
CA THR A 84 -20.68 21.27 21.61
C THR A 84 -19.74 22.37 21.13
N ASP A 85 -18.44 22.25 21.38
CA ASP A 85 -17.42 23.20 20.95
C ASP A 85 -17.38 23.31 19.42
N GLY A 86 -17.45 22.19 18.69
CA GLY A 86 -17.49 22.18 17.22
C GLY A 86 -18.82 22.69 16.61
N LYS A 87 -19.89 22.78 17.41
CA LYS A 87 -21.18 23.35 16.99
C LYS A 87 -21.26 24.86 17.24
N LEU A 88 -20.57 25.33 18.29
CA LEU A 88 -20.54 26.75 18.68
C LEU A 88 -19.40 27.53 18.02
N TRP A 89 -18.46 26.83 17.40
CA TRP A 89 -17.54 27.36 16.37
C TRP A 89 -18.28 27.56 15.05
#